data_AF-A0A381WCB4-F1
#
_entry.id   AF-A0A381WCB4-F1
#
_cell.length_a   1.000
_cell.length_b   1.000
_cell.length_c   1.000
_cell.angle_alpha   90.00
_cell.angle_beta   90.00
_cell.angle_gamma   90.00
#
_symmetry.space_group_name_H-M   'P 1'
#
loop_
_entity.id
_entity.type
_entity.pdbx_description
1 polymer ?
#
loop_
_entity_poly.entity_id
_entity_poly.type
_entity_poly.pdbx_seq_one_letter_code
_entity_poly.pdbx_strand_id
1 'polypeptide(L)' 'MRIRFRALVAVVVLVVSSVCAAPGYAGNEADVTYYRDVLPIIQDNCQGCHRPEGLNLGGVVAPMSFMSYQETR' A
#
# COMPACT_ATOMS: atom_id res chain seq x y z
N MET A 1 31.59 -7.30 -37.23
CA MET A 1 31.59 -7.24 -35.75
C MET A 1 30.61 -6.19 -35.20
N ARG A 2 30.66 -4.93 -35.65
CA ARG A 2 29.82 -3.82 -35.15
C ARG A 2 28.30 -4.00 -35.34
N ILE A 3 27.87 -4.64 -36.43
CA ILE A 3 26.44 -4.90 -36.73
C ILE A 3 25.86 -5.97 -35.81
N ARG A 4 26.62 -7.04 -35.54
CA ARG A 4 26.23 -8.12 -34.62
C ARG A 4 26.14 -7.62 -33.17
N PHE A 5 27.04 -6.71 -32.80
CA PHE A 5 27.02 -6.06 -31.49
C PHE A 5 25.79 -5.15 -31.30
N ARG A 6 25.44 -4.35 -32.32
CA ARG A 6 24.23 -3.51 -32.30
C ARG A 6 22.94 -4.34 -32.20
N ALA A 7 22.87 -5.45 -32.92
CA ALA A 7 21.73 -6.36 -32.84
C ALA A 7 21.60 -7.00 -31.44
N LEU A 8 22.70 -7.41 -30.83
CA LEU A 8 22.72 -7.94 -29.46
C LEU A 8 22.24 -6.91 -28.43
N VAL A 9 22.73 -5.67 -28.51
CA VAL A 9 22.29 -4.60 -27.61
C VAL A 9 20.81 -4.30 -27.78
N ALA A 10 20.30 -4.25 -29.03
CA ALA A 10 18.88 -4.04 -29.29
C ALA A 10 18.01 -5.15 -28.69
N VAL A 11 18.42 -6.41 -28.84
CA VAL A 11 17.70 -7.55 -28.25
C VAL A 11 17.70 -7.48 -26.72
N VAL A 12 18.84 -7.16 -26.10
CA VAL A 12 18.93 -7.02 -24.64
C VAL A 12 18.03 -5.89 -24.14
N VAL A 13 18.02 -4.74 -24.80
CA VAL A 13 17.14 -3.61 -24.43
C VAL A 13 15.67 -3.99 -24.55
N LEU A 14 15.30 -4.72 -25.61
CA LEU A 14 13.91 -5.15 -25.86
C LEU A 14 13.43 -6.19 -24.84
N VAL A 15 14.33 -7.08 -24.40
CA VAL A 15 14.03 -8.05 -23.33
C VAL A 15 13.88 -7.35 -21.99
N VAL A 16 14.77 -6.42 -21.64
CA VAL A 16 14.72 -5.69 -20.36
C VAL A 16 13.47 -4.81 -20.25
N SER A 17 13.08 -4.12 -21.33
CA SER A 17 11.87 -3.31 -21.33
C SER A 17 10.60 -4.16 -21.15
N SER A 18 10.59 -5.39 -21.64
CA SER A 18 9.46 -6.31 -21.45
C SER A 18 9.33 -6.83 -20.01
N VAL A 19 10.43 -6.93 -19.25
CA VAL A 19 10.41 -7.36 -17.84
C VAL A 19 9.88 -6.27 -16.92
N CYS A 20 10.21 -5.00 -17.19
CA CYS A 20 9.73 -3.87 -16.38
C CYS A 20 8.24 -3.52 -16.60
N ALA A 21 7.58 -4.12 -17.60
CA ALA A 21 6.16 -3.90 -17.90
C ALA A 21 5.22 -4.88 -17.20
N ALA A 22 5.73 -5.84 -16.44
CA ALA A 22 4.88 -6.72 -15.65
C ALA A 22 4.19 -5.90 -14.54
N PRO A 23 2.84 -5.99 -14.41
CA PRO A 23 2.18 -5.41 -13.24
C PRO A 23 2.82 -6.00 -11.99
N GLY A 24 3.09 -5.17 -10.99
CA GLY A 24 3.60 -5.63 -9.70
C GLY A 24 2.70 -6.76 -9.21
N TYR A 25 3.27 -7.95 -9.04
CA TYR A 25 2.54 -9.09 -8.50
C TYR A 25 2.15 -8.70 -7.08
N ALA A 26 0.89 -8.30 -6.86
CA ALA A 26 0.28 -8.27 -5.54
C ALA A 26 0.16 -9.74 -5.11
N GLY A 27 1.31 -10.30 -4.70
CA GLY A 27 1.45 -11.70 -4.37
C GLY A 27 0.54 -11.98 -3.20
N ASN A 28 -0.60 -12.59 -3.49
CA ASN A 28 -1.52 -13.13 -2.50
C ASN A 28 -1.93 -12.06 -1.46
N GLU A 29 -2.88 -11.20 -1.81
CA GLU A 29 -3.76 -10.61 -0.80
C GLU A 29 -4.55 -11.76 -0.17
N ALA A 30 -3.91 -12.53 0.71
CA ALA A 30 -4.48 -13.71 1.32
C ALA A 30 -5.78 -13.32 2.03
N ASP A 31 -6.96 -13.63 1.45
CA ASP A 31 -8.31 -13.24 1.89
C ASP A 31 -8.29 -12.23 3.05
N VAL A 32 -7.78 -11.02 2.77
CA VAL A 32 -7.56 -10.02 3.82
C VAL A 32 -8.92 -9.46 4.16
N THR A 33 -9.34 -9.60 5.41
CA THR A 33 -10.63 -9.09 5.87
C THR A 33 -10.41 -8.02 6.92
N TYR A 34 -11.22 -6.97 6.85
CA TYR A 34 -11.11 -5.84 7.75
C TYR A 34 -11.08 -6.26 9.23
N TYR A 35 -12.02 -7.10 9.65
CA TYR A 35 -12.13 -7.47 11.06
C TYR A 35 -11.03 -8.41 11.54
N ARG A 36 -10.52 -9.31 10.70
CA ARG A 36 -9.47 -10.27 11.10
C ARG A 36 -8.09 -9.63 11.09
N ASP A 37 -7.79 -8.85 10.05
CA ASP A 37 -6.41 -8.50 9.72
C ASP A 37 -6.11 -7.02 9.93
N VAL A 38 -7.10 -6.13 9.76
CA VAL A 38 -6.90 -4.68 9.76
C VAL A 38 -7.31 -4.04 11.07
N LEU A 39 -8.48 -4.41 11.60
CA LEU A 39 -9.05 -3.82 12.80
C LEU A 39 -8.11 -3.95 14.02
N PRO A 40 -7.44 -5.09 14.29
CA PRO A 40 -6.51 -5.18 15.42
C PRO A 40 -5.38 -4.13 15.34
N ILE A 41 -4.83 -3.91 14.14
CA ILE A 41 -3.78 -2.91 13.91
C ILE A 41 -4.30 -1.50 14.21
N ILE A 42 -5.50 -1.19 13.74
CA ILE A 42 -6.16 0.11 13.93
C ILE A 42 -6.47 0.34 15.42
N GLN A 43 -6.95 -0.67 16.13
CA GLN A 43 -7.24 -0.59 17.56
C GLN A 43 -5.97 -0.32 18.38
N ASP A 44 -4.90 -1.07 18.12
CA ASP A 44 -3.66 -1.00 18.89
C ASP A 44 -2.88 0.29 18.66
N ASN A 45 -2.93 0.84 17.44
CA ASN A 45 -2.02 1.92 17.04
C ASN A 45 -2.71 3.25 16.72
N CYS A 46 -3.98 3.24 16.35
CA CYS A 46 -4.62 4.40 15.72
C CYS A 46 -5.78 4.95 16.57
N GLN A 47 -6.65 4.09 17.10
CA GLN A 47 -7.85 4.51 17.84
C GLN A 47 -7.56 5.22 19.18
N GLY A 48 -6.32 5.18 19.68
CA GLY A 48 -5.92 6.01 20.82
C GLY A 48 -6.07 7.51 20.55
N CYS A 49 -5.81 7.93 19.30
CA CYS A 49 -5.89 9.33 18.87
C CYS A 49 -7.04 9.59 17.88
N HIS A 50 -7.38 8.60 17.04
CA HIS A 50 -8.42 8.69 16.01
C HIS A 50 -9.79 8.27 16.53
N ARG A 51 -10.35 9.09 17.41
CA ARG A 51 -11.68 8.92 18.00
C ARG A 51 -12.65 9.98 17.44
N PRO A 52 -13.98 9.81 17.57
CA PRO A 52 -14.99 10.71 17.01
C PRO A 52 -14.73 12.14 17.44
N GLU A 53 -14.66 12.37 18.76
CA GLU A 53 -14.10 13.58 19.34
C GLU A 53 -13.89 13.37 20.85
N GLY A 54 -12.66 13.60 21.32
CA GLY A 54 -12.39 13.86 22.74
C GLY A 54 -12.26 15.36 22.92
N LEU A 55 -13.00 15.94 23.87
CA LEU A 55 -13.00 17.36 24.22
C LEU A 55 -11.65 18.02 23.96
N ASN A 56 -11.65 19.14 23.22
CA ASN A 56 -10.51 20.01 22.93
C ASN A 56 -9.82 20.52 24.23
N LEU A 57 -9.10 19.63 24.92
CA LEU A 57 -8.47 19.87 26.24
C LEU A 57 -6.94 19.82 26.17
N GLY A 58 -6.32 19.95 25.00
CA GLY A 58 -4.85 19.96 24.94
C GLY A 58 -4.15 19.75 23.60
N GLY A 59 -4.87 19.62 22.48
CA GLY A 59 -4.27 19.86 21.16
C GLY A 59 -3.59 18.70 20.44
N VAL A 60 -3.91 17.44 20.73
CA VAL A 60 -3.58 16.32 19.82
C VAL A 60 -4.66 15.23 19.90
N VAL A 61 -5.81 15.52 19.29
CA VAL A 61 -6.80 14.51 18.90
C VAL A 61 -6.82 14.54 17.37
N ALA A 62 -6.71 13.37 16.74
CA ALA A 62 -6.68 13.34 15.28
C ALA A 62 -8.06 13.76 14.74
N PRO A 63 -8.11 14.53 13.64
CA PRO A 63 -9.33 15.19 13.16
C PRO A 63 -10.37 14.21 12.58
N MET A 64 -10.13 12.90 12.62
CA MET A 64 -10.97 11.88 12.02
C MET A 64 -11.02 10.61 12.88
N SER A 65 -12.22 10.05 12.98
CA SER A 65 -12.54 8.81 13.71
C SER A 65 -12.12 7.57 12.92
N PHE A 66 -11.60 6.56 13.61
CA PHE A 66 -11.40 5.20 13.06
C PHE A 66 -12.18 4.15 13.86
N MET A 67 -13.34 4.51 14.40
CA MET A 67 -14.11 3.63 15.28
C MET A 67 -14.95 2.59 14.52
N SER A 68 -15.16 2.77 13.22
CA SER A 68 -15.94 1.87 12.37
C SER A 68 -15.28 1.62 11.01
N TYR A 69 -15.66 0.50 10.38
CA TYR A 69 -15.21 0.15 9.03
C TYR A 69 -15.48 1.26 7.99
N GLN A 70 -16.63 1.93 8.10
CA GLN A 70 -17.03 2.95 7.13
C GLN A 70 -16.18 4.22 7.22
N GLU A 71 -15.57 4.50 8.37
CA GLU A 71 -14.70 5.65 8.55
C GLU A 71 -13.25 5.39 8.09
N THR A 72 -12.89 4.12 7.86
CA THR A 72 -11.53 3.66 7.50
C THR A 72 -11.36 3.29 6.03
N ARG A 73 -12.41 3.42 5.22
CA ARG A 73 -12.44 3.01 3.81
C ARG A 73 -12.35 4.17 2.83
#